data_AF-A0A2E7BNM3-F1
#
_entry.id   AF-A0A2E7BNM3-F1
#
_cell.length_a   1.000
_cell.length_b   1.000
_cell.length_c   1.000
_cell.angle_alpha   90.00
_cell.angle_beta   90.00
_cell.angle_gamma   90.00
#
_symmetry.space_group_name_H-M   'P 1'
#
loop_
_entity.id
_entity.type
_entity.pdbx_description
1 polymer ?
#
loop_
_entity_poly.entity_id
_entity_poly.type
_entity_poly.pdbx_seq_one_letter_code
_entity_poly.pdbx_strand_id
1 'polypeptide(L)'
;MIHEPIENRASTEYLSDPGEFFAPVAADMIDNLVGKREARKAEVEALADLVLGEGYQGAMALFLDANHDLSRYGGSQVSRLFNVEKAIAALDADMWQQTLNMTDVLDVMPAARRNEWHDAIQRHQVPAFEEQSVRATLEQLLRQRAEFFAEKVDGVFRALSGEHVTNRPEGFSKKMIFGGLLDVFDFIDTRRSGYLHDLRDVLARFMGREEPLCDTTLKALDLVKRRLGVWHDLDGGAIRLKLYKKGTCHVEVHPDLAYRLNAVLASRYPSAIPASFRRRPASRASEKRFAALQTPLPSPVISLIADGRLEGGILRLSWHSLDQQPKHVRQLVEETLVGLGAVKQDTATYAFDYEPEDALALVVMNGCLPEQRSHQYYPTPGTLAEELVALAGITPEDSILEPSAGQGHLADHLPKAQTVCVELADLHCRVLEAKGFACEQGDFLAWAASPRVAGAFTKVVMNPPFSQGRANLHLAAAAGCVAPGGRLVAVLPGSLRGKDLLPGWSMSWSEPRQGEFAGTGVTVTLLVADRPSG
;
A
#
# COMPACT_ATOMS: atom_id res chain seq x y z
N MET A 1 -13.75 4.69 16.86
CA MET A 1 -14.91 3.76 16.81
C MET A 1 -14.38 2.35 16.77
N ILE A 2 -14.86 1.48 17.65
CA ILE A 2 -14.48 0.06 17.64
C ILE A 2 -15.18 -0.56 16.44
N HIS A 3 -14.44 -0.83 15.37
CA HIS A 3 -14.96 -1.42 14.15
C HIS A 3 -15.48 -2.84 14.46
N GLU A 4 -16.72 -3.12 14.10
CA GLU A 4 -17.30 -4.46 14.16
C GLU A 4 -16.43 -5.46 13.37
N PRO A 5 -16.34 -6.73 13.82
CA PRO A 5 -15.59 -7.74 13.09
C PRO A 5 -16.11 -7.91 11.67
N ILE A 6 -15.17 -8.12 10.74
CA ILE A 6 -15.28 -8.31 9.27
C ILE A 6 -16.41 -9.27 8.82
N GLU A 7 -16.93 -10.08 9.74
CA GLU A 7 -17.78 -11.24 9.46
C GLU A 7 -19.28 -10.95 9.32
N ASN A 8 -19.78 -9.81 9.82
CA ASN A 8 -21.24 -9.65 9.99
C ASN A 8 -21.98 -8.82 8.94
N ARG A 9 -21.30 -8.12 8.00
CA ARG A 9 -22.01 -7.30 7.00
C ARG A 9 -22.27 -8.03 5.70
N ALA A 10 -23.53 -8.09 5.28
CA ALA A 10 -23.93 -8.66 4.01
C ALA A 10 -23.54 -7.73 2.84
N SER A 11 -23.19 -8.28 1.67
CA SER A 11 -22.74 -7.49 0.50
C SER A 11 -23.76 -6.44 0.02
N THR A 12 -25.05 -6.64 0.31
CA THR A 12 -26.13 -5.72 -0.03
C THR A 12 -26.39 -4.63 1.01
N GLU A 13 -25.90 -4.79 2.25
CA GLU A 13 -26.05 -3.77 3.31
C GLU A 13 -25.22 -2.51 3.02
N TYR A 14 -24.14 -2.64 2.25
CA TYR A 14 -23.35 -1.51 1.74
C TYR A 14 -24.12 -0.63 0.73
N LEU A 15 -25.30 -1.08 0.27
CA LEU A 15 -26.20 -0.29 -0.57
C LEU A 15 -27.24 0.48 0.27
N SER A 16 -27.36 0.21 1.57
CA SER A 16 -28.48 0.69 2.40
C SER A 16 -28.13 1.69 3.50
N ASP A 17 -26.84 1.91 3.84
CA ASP A 17 -26.48 2.82 4.93
C ASP A 17 -25.43 3.90 4.54
N PRO A 18 -25.89 5.11 4.16
CA PRO A 18 -24.99 6.23 3.81
C PRO A 18 -25.25 7.53 4.62
N GLY A 19 -26.08 7.48 5.68
CA GLY A 19 -26.75 8.68 6.23
C GLY A 19 -25.91 9.62 7.11
N GLU A 20 -24.78 9.17 7.67
CA GLU A 20 -24.06 9.93 8.72
C GLU A 20 -22.71 10.52 8.25
N PHE A 21 -22.55 10.81 6.96
CA PHE A 21 -21.20 10.91 6.40
C PHE A 21 -20.78 12.25 5.79
N PHE A 22 -21.37 13.40 6.11
CA PHE A 22 -20.91 14.64 5.45
C PHE A 22 -20.78 15.85 6.36
N ALA A 23 -19.65 16.54 6.22
CA ALA A 23 -19.48 17.91 6.68
C ALA A 23 -20.44 18.81 5.88
N PRO A 24 -21.17 19.73 6.54
CA PRO A 24 -22.08 20.62 5.85
C PRO A 24 -21.31 21.44 4.80
N VAL A 25 -21.77 21.43 3.55
CA VAL A 25 -21.32 22.41 2.56
C VAL A 25 -21.64 23.79 3.14
N ALA A 26 -20.61 24.60 3.34
CA ALA A 26 -20.79 25.92 3.92
C ALA A 26 -21.73 26.72 3.00
N ALA A 27 -22.87 27.18 3.53
CA ALA A 27 -23.92 27.77 2.70
C ALA A 27 -23.44 29.01 1.92
N ASP A 28 -22.45 29.71 2.47
CA ASP A 28 -21.76 30.88 1.93
C ASP A 28 -20.72 30.55 0.85
N MET A 29 -20.30 29.29 0.70
CA MET A 29 -19.32 28.87 -0.30
C MET A 29 -19.81 29.15 -1.73
N ILE A 30 -21.03 28.71 -2.05
CA ILE A 30 -21.59 28.83 -3.39
C ILE A 30 -21.77 30.31 -3.74
N ASP A 31 -22.26 31.11 -2.78
CA ASP A 31 -22.47 32.54 -2.95
C ASP A 31 -21.15 33.27 -3.24
N ASN A 32 -20.08 32.90 -2.53
CA ASN A 32 -18.74 33.44 -2.77
C ASN A 32 -18.21 33.10 -4.18
N LEU A 33 -18.39 31.85 -4.64
CA LEU A 33 -17.95 31.42 -5.97
C LEU A 33 -18.77 32.08 -7.08
N VAL A 34 -20.09 32.22 -6.91
CA VAL A 34 -20.96 32.94 -7.85
C VAL A 34 -20.55 34.42 -7.92
N GLY A 35 -20.31 35.07 -6.79
CA GLY A 35 -19.81 36.46 -6.76
C GLY A 35 -18.45 36.62 -7.45
N LYS A 36 -17.52 35.69 -7.21
CA LYS A 36 -16.21 35.66 -7.88
C LYS A 36 -16.36 35.48 -9.39
N ARG A 37 -17.27 34.61 -9.83
CA ARG A 37 -17.59 34.38 -11.24
C ARG A 37 -18.11 35.64 -11.91
N GLU A 38 -19.09 36.33 -11.30
CA GLU A 38 -19.65 37.57 -11.88
C GLU A 38 -18.61 38.69 -11.98
N ALA A 39 -17.77 38.87 -10.95
CA ALA A 39 -16.68 39.85 -11.01
C ALA A 39 -15.70 39.53 -12.15
N ARG A 40 -15.29 38.27 -12.28
CA ARG A 40 -14.34 37.85 -13.31
C ARG A 40 -14.93 37.90 -14.72
N LYS A 41 -16.22 37.62 -14.86
CA LYS A 41 -16.95 37.79 -16.12
C LYS A 41 -16.95 39.27 -16.56
N ALA A 42 -17.25 40.20 -15.65
CA ALA A 42 -17.21 41.63 -15.95
C ALA A 42 -15.81 42.11 -16.40
N GLU A 43 -14.74 41.58 -15.78
CA GLU A 43 -13.35 41.86 -16.21
C GLU A 43 -13.06 41.34 -17.64
N VAL A 44 -13.55 40.14 -17.98
CA VAL A 44 -13.39 39.55 -19.32
C VAL A 44 -14.13 40.38 -20.37
N GLU A 45 -15.36 40.77 -20.10
CA GLU A 45 -16.18 41.60 -20.99
C GLU A 45 -15.53 42.99 -21.19
N ALA A 46 -15.12 43.66 -20.12
CA ALA A 46 -14.47 44.96 -20.19
C ALA A 46 -13.14 44.93 -20.97
N LEU A 47 -12.36 43.85 -20.81
CA LEU A 47 -11.11 43.67 -21.57
C LEU A 47 -11.39 43.42 -23.05
N ALA A 48 -12.39 42.59 -23.37
CA ALA A 48 -12.77 42.33 -24.75
C ALA A 48 -13.26 43.62 -25.43
N ASP A 49 -14.08 44.43 -24.77
CA ASP A 49 -14.56 45.71 -25.29
C ASP A 49 -13.41 46.70 -25.51
N LEU A 50 -12.45 46.79 -24.57
CA LEU A 50 -11.28 47.66 -24.70
C LEU A 50 -10.43 47.30 -25.93
N VAL A 51 -10.20 46.00 -26.16
CA VAL A 51 -9.32 45.52 -27.23
C VAL A 51 -10.02 45.48 -28.59
N LEU A 52 -11.31 45.15 -28.61
CA LEU A 52 -12.11 45.04 -29.83
C LEU A 52 -12.79 46.35 -30.23
N GLY A 53 -12.81 47.37 -29.35
CA GLY A 53 -13.37 48.69 -29.61
C GLY A 53 -12.67 49.49 -30.71
N GLU A 54 -13.32 50.58 -31.15
CA GLU A 54 -12.82 51.44 -32.23
C GLU A 54 -11.46 52.08 -31.86
N GLY A 55 -10.42 51.76 -32.64
CA GLY A 55 -9.10 52.40 -32.57
C GLY A 55 -7.95 51.55 -32.01
N TYR A 56 -8.24 50.52 -31.21
CA TYR A 56 -7.19 49.70 -30.57
C TYR A 56 -6.85 48.41 -31.32
N GLN A 57 -7.74 47.91 -32.17
CA GLN A 57 -7.49 46.70 -32.99
C GLN A 57 -6.26 46.85 -33.90
N GLY A 58 -6.07 48.02 -34.51
CA GLY A 58 -4.92 48.30 -35.37
C GLY A 58 -3.60 48.35 -34.60
N ALA A 59 -3.60 48.91 -33.39
CA ALA A 59 -2.43 48.92 -32.51
C ALA A 59 -2.08 47.50 -32.03
N MET A 60 -3.08 46.70 -31.65
CA MET A 60 -2.87 45.30 -31.25
C MET A 60 -2.29 44.44 -32.38
N ALA A 61 -2.72 44.68 -33.62
CA ALA A 61 -2.16 44.00 -34.80
C ALA A 61 -0.65 44.25 -34.94
N LEU A 62 -0.18 45.47 -34.66
CA LEU A 62 1.26 45.80 -34.67
C LEU A 62 2.04 45.06 -33.58
N PHE A 63 1.48 44.93 -32.37
CA PHE A 63 2.11 44.16 -31.29
C PHE A 63 2.22 42.68 -31.63
N LEU A 64 1.19 42.09 -32.23
CA LEU A 64 1.21 40.68 -32.64
C LEU A 64 2.17 40.45 -33.83
N ASP A 65 2.21 41.39 -34.77
CA ASP A 65 3.12 41.33 -35.93
C ASP A 65 4.59 41.47 -35.50
N ALA A 66 4.90 42.28 -34.48
CA ALA A 66 6.25 42.42 -33.95
C ALA A 66 6.74 41.23 -33.10
N ASN A 67 5.83 40.37 -32.62
CA ASN A 67 6.12 39.25 -31.72
C ASN A 67 5.81 37.90 -32.39
N HIS A 68 6.41 37.66 -33.55
CA HIS A 68 6.14 36.54 -34.46
C HIS A 68 6.32 35.14 -33.85
N ASP A 69 7.03 34.99 -32.73
CA ASP A 69 7.16 33.71 -32.02
C ASP A 69 5.82 33.21 -31.43
N LEU A 70 4.86 34.12 -31.19
CA LEU A 70 3.50 33.79 -30.76
C LEU A 70 2.63 33.26 -31.91
N SER A 71 3.04 33.44 -33.17
CA SER A 71 2.25 33.08 -34.37
C SER A 71 2.37 31.62 -34.79
N ARG A 72 3.33 30.85 -34.24
CA ARG A 72 3.58 29.44 -34.61
C ARG A 72 2.41 28.49 -34.31
N TYR A 73 1.43 28.89 -33.50
CA TYR A 73 0.27 28.07 -33.12
C TYR A 73 -1.09 28.64 -33.55
N GLY A 74 -1.13 29.53 -34.54
CA GLY A 74 -2.34 29.77 -35.35
C GLY A 74 -3.07 31.09 -35.11
N GLY A 75 -3.13 31.89 -36.18
CA GLY A 75 -4.20 32.86 -36.45
C GLY A 75 -3.94 34.30 -36.02
N SER A 76 -3.54 35.14 -36.97
CA SER A 76 -3.36 36.60 -36.89
C SER A 76 -4.66 37.42 -36.70
N GLN A 77 -5.68 36.88 -36.01
CA GLN A 77 -6.96 37.56 -35.80
C GLN A 77 -7.22 37.80 -34.31
N VAL A 78 -7.00 39.04 -33.87
CA VAL A 78 -7.27 39.53 -32.49
C VAL A 78 -8.67 39.11 -32.01
N SER A 79 -9.68 39.14 -32.88
CA SER A 79 -11.05 38.72 -32.56
C SER A 79 -11.22 37.25 -32.18
N ARG A 80 -10.34 36.35 -32.63
CA ARG A 80 -10.37 34.93 -32.22
C ARG A 80 -9.74 34.71 -30.85
N LEU A 81 -8.78 35.55 -30.46
CA LEU A 81 -8.11 35.49 -29.16
C LEU A 81 -9.02 36.03 -28.04
N PHE A 82 -9.77 37.10 -28.32
CA PHE A 82 -10.68 37.75 -27.36
C PHE A 82 -12.14 37.30 -27.54
N ASN A 83 -12.36 36.01 -27.77
CA ASN A 83 -13.72 35.46 -27.86
C ASN A 83 -14.34 35.33 -26.45
N VAL A 84 -15.28 36.24 -26.14
CA VAL A 84 -15.94 36.33 -24.82
C VAL A 84 -16.66 35.04 -24.44
N GLU A 85 -17.38 34.42 -25.37
CA GLU A 85 -18.13 33.18 -25.11
C GLU A 85 -17.22 32.04 -24.65
N LYS A 86 -16.08 31.84 -25.34
CA LYS A 86 -15.09 30.83 -24.96
C LYS A 86 -14.38 31.16 -23.63
N ALA A 87 -14.15 32.45 -23.37
CA ALA A 87 -13.55 32.89 -22.12
C ALA A 87 -14.49 32.68 -20.92
N ILE A 88 -15.80 32.95 -21.09
CA ILE A 88 -16.82 32.65 -20.08
C ILE A 88 -16.95 31.15 -19.87
N ALA A 89 -16.93 30.34 -20.93
CA ALA A 89 -16.97 28.87 -20.79
C ALA A 89 -15.75 28.33 -20.03
N ALA A 90 -14.56 28.91 -20.25
CA ALA A 90 -13.36 28.57 -19.49
C ALA A 90 -13.47 28.99 -18.01
N LEU A 91 -14.03 30.17 -17.74
CA LEU A 91 -14.30 30.65 -16.38
C LEU A 91 -15.30 29.72 -15.67
N ASP A 92 -16.40 29.36 -16.31
CA ASP A 92 -17.40 28.46 -15.74
C ASP A 92 -16.78 27.08 -15.43
N ALA A 93 -15.90 26.56 -16.30
CA ALA A 93 -15.17 25.33 -16.05
C ALA A 93 -14.24 25.41 -14.82
N ASP A 94 -13.52 26.52 -14.64
CA ASP A 94 -12.70 26.79 -13.45
C ASP A 94 -13.56 26.86 -12.16
N MET A 95 -14.72 27.52 -12.23
CA MET A 95 -15.65 27.60 -11.10
C MET A 95 -16.24 26.24 -10.72
N TRP A 96 -16.59 25.40 -11.70
CA TRP A 96 -17.03 24.02 -11.46
C TRP A 96 -15.93 23.17 -10.85
N GLN A 97 -14.69 23.28 -11.32
CA GLN A 97 -13.55 22.55 -10.75
C GLN A 97 -13.32 22.94 -9.29
N GLN A 98 -13.35 24.24 -8.97
CA GLN A 98 -13.25 24.73 -7.59
C GLN A 98 -14.39 24.20 -6.73
N THR A 99 -15.63 24.26 -7.24
CA THR A 99 -16.83 23.78 -6.53
C THR A 99 -16.69 22.30 -6.19
N LEU A 100 -16.35 21.45 -7.16
CA LEU A 100 -16.23 20.01 -6.95
C LEU A 100 -15.10 19.68 -5.97
N ASN A 101 -13.96 20.37 -6.03
CA ASN A 101 -12.82 20.18 -5.11
C ASN A 101 -13.11 20.57 -3.66
N MET A 102 -14.07 21.48 -3.44
CA MET A 102 -14.51 21.87 -2.10
C MET A 102 -15.58 20.93 -1.54
N THR A 103 -16.03 19.95 -2.33
CA THR A 103 -16.88 18.85 -1.89
C THR A 103 -16.11 17.54 -1.92
N ASP A 104 -16.63 16.52 -1.26
CA ASP A 104 -16.11 15.15 -1.33
C ASP A 104 -16.84 14.30 -2.38
N VAL A 105 -17.63 14.93 -3.28
CA VAL A 105 -18.35 14.23 -4.35
C VAL A 105 -17.39 13.45 -5.23
N LEU A 106 -16.23 14.02 -5.56
CA LEU A 106 -15.24 13.37 -6.42
C LEU A 106 -14.68 12.10 -5.78
N ASP A 107 -14.43 12.10 -4.47
CA ASP A 107 -13.84 10.95 -3.77
C ASP A 107 -14.76 9.72 -3.88
N VAL A 108 -16.06 9.94 -3.75
CA VAL A 108 -17.07 8.87 -3.83
C VAL A 108 -17.55 8.57 -5.26
N MET A 109 -17.28 9.44 -6.24
CA MET A 109 -17.75 9.30 -7.62
C MET A 109 -17.01 8.17 -8.36
N PRO A 110 -17.66 7.36 -9.22
CA PRO A 110 -16.97 6.37 -10.04
C PRO A 110 -16.01 7.00 -11.06
N ALA A 111 -14.91 6.33 -11.37
CA ALA A 111 -13.87 6.80 -12.28
C ALA A 111 -14.41 7.22 -13.65
N ALA A 112 -15.39 6.49 -14.20
CA ALA A 112 -16.00 6.86 -15.49
C ALA A 112 -16.65 8.25 -15.45
N ARG A 113 -17.52 8.51 -14.46
CA ARG A 113 -18.18 9.81 -14.28
C ARG A 113 -17.18 10.92 -13.93
N ARG A 114 -16.17 10.62 -13.12
CA ARG A 114 -15.07 11.58 -12.85
C ARG A 114 -14.34 11.97 -14.12
N ASN A 115 -14.03 10.99 -14.98
CA ASN A 115 -13.38 11.24 -16.26
C ASN A 115 -14.26 12.06 -17.21
N GLU A 116 -15.58 11.82 -17.23
CA GLU A 116 -16.54 12.63 -17.99
C GLU A 116 -16.57 14.09 -17.50
N TRP A 117 -16.63 14.30 -16.18
CA TRP A 117 -16.54 15.63 -15.58
C TRP A 117 -15.21 16.32 -15.90
N HIS A 118 -14.10 15.58 -15.80
CA HIS A 118 -12.79 16.11 -16.14
C HIS A 118 -12.70 16.50 -17.61
N ASP A 119 -13.24 15.68 -18.52
CA ASP A 119 -13.33 15.97 -19.95
C ASP A 119 -14.19 17.21 -20.24
N ALA A 120 -15.35 17.32 -19.58
CA ALA A 120 -16.24 18.47 -19.71
C ALA A 120 -15.55 19.76 -19.26
N ILE A 121 -14.86 19.72 -18.11
CA ILE A 121 -14.07 20.85 -17.60
C ILE A 121 -12.94 21.21 -18.57
N GLN A 122 -12.13 20.23 -18.99
CA GLN A 122 -11.00 20.48 -19.91
C GLN A 122 -11.43 21.03 -21.27
N ARG A 123 -12.59 20.61 -21.78
CA ARG A 123 -13.13 21.08 -23.07
C ARG A 123 -13.99 22.34 -22.93
N HIS A 124 -14.14 22.88 -21.73
CA HIS A 124 -15.06 23.99 -21.41
C HIS A 124 -16.51 23.70 -21.83
N GLN A 125 -16.95 22.45 -21.71
CA GLN A 125 -18.29 21.95 -22.03
C GLN A 125 -19.07 21.61 -20.76
N VAL A 126 -19.12 22.57 -19.84
CA VAL A 126 -19.83 22.46 -18.56
C VAL A 126 -21.14 23.25 -18.61
N PRO A 127 -22.13 22.93 -17.75
CA PRO A 127 -23.31 23.79 -17.60
C PRO A 127 -22.91 25.21 -17.18
N ALA A 128 -23.71 26.20 -17.56
CA ALA A 128 -23.50 27.59 -17.13
C ALA A 128 -23.41 27.65 -15.59
N PHE A 129 -22.42 28.38 -15.07
CA PHE A 129 -22.18 28.48 -13.64
C PHE A 129 -23.13 29.50 -12.99
N GLU A 130 -24.41 29.17 -12.96
CA GLU A 130 -25.47 29.95 -12.32
C GLU A 130 -25.88 29.32 -11.00
N GLU A 131 -26.21 30.11 -9.99
CA GLU A 131 -26.48 29.63 -8.63
C GLU A 131 -27.50 28.47 -8.59
N GLN A 132 -28.63 28.62 -9.29
CA GLN A 132 -29.67 27.60 -9.35
C GLN A 132 -29.17 26.30 -10.01
N SER A 133 -28.41 26.42 -11.09
CA SER A 133 -27.82 25.29 -11.82
C SER A 133 -26.76 24.56 -10.99
N VAL A 134 -25.93 25.31 -10.26
CA VAL A 134 -24.90 24.77 -9.36
C VAL A 134 -25.56 23.99 -8.22
N ARG A 135 -26.52 24.60 -7.52
CA ARG A 135 -27.25 23.96 -6.41
C ARG A 135 -27.98 22.71 -6.88
N ALA A 136 -28.72 22.77 -7.99
CA ALA A 136 -29.47 21.63 -8.51
C ALA A 136 -28.55 20.45 -8.90
N THR A 137 -27.42 20.73 -9.57
CA THR A 137 -26.47 19.70 -9.98
C THR A 137 -25.78 19.07 -8.77
N LEU A 138 -25.35 19.89 -7.80
CA LEU A 138 -24.76 19.37 -6.57
C LEU A 138 -25.78 18.51 -5.83
N GLU A 139 -27.00 18.97 -5.61
CA GLU A 139 -28.06 18.16 -5.00
C GLU A 139 -28.28 16.82 -5.71
N GLN A 140 -28.28 16.81 -7.04
CA GLN A 140 -28.40 15.56 -7.80
C GLN A 140 -27.21 14.63 -7.57
N LEU A 141 -25.98 15.16 -7.65
CA LEU A 141 -24.76 14.39 -7.40
C LEU A 141 -24.73 13.85 -5.97
N LEU A 142 -25.17 14.64 -4.99
CA LEU A 142 -25.34 14.26 -3.59
C LEU A 142 -26.35 13.12 -3.44
N ARG A 143 -27.50 13.18 -4.14
CA ARG A 143 -28.54 12.13 -4.09
C ARG A 143 -28.11 10.82 -4.74
N GLN A 144 -27.26 10.87 -5.76
CA GLN A 144 -26.76 9.67 -6.48
C GLN A 144 -25.59 8.95 -5.78
N ARG A 145 -25.08 9.50 -4.65
CA ARG A 145 -23.93 8.93 -3.94
C ARG A 145 -24.08 7.47 -3.53
N ALA A 146 -25.29 7.04 -3.16
CA ALA A 146 -25.55 5.64 -2.81
C ALA A 146 -25.41 4.70 -4.02
N GLU A 147 -25.77 5.18 -5.22
CA GLU A 147 -25.66 4.41 -6.46
C GLU A 147 -24.20 4.30 -6.94
N PHE A 148 -23.36 5.28 -6.60
CA PHE A 148 -21.95 5.33 -7.00
C PHE A 148 -21.16 4.10 -6.56
N PHE A 149 -21.49 3.47 -5.44
CA PHE A 149 -20.79 2.25 -5.02
C PHE A 149 -20.98 1.10 -6.03
N ALA A 150 -22.22 0.87 -6.47
CA ALA A 150 -22.49 -0.17 -7.47
C ALA A 150 -21.94 0.21 -8.85
N GLU A 151 -21.91 1.50 -9.18
CA GLU A 151 -21.28 2.01 -10.39
C GLU A 151 -19.75 1.92 -10.38
N LYS A 152 -19.09 2.10 -9.22
CA LYS A 152 -17.64 1.84 -9.07
C LYS A 152 -17.35 0.39 -9.44
N VAL A 153 -18.11 -0.56 -8.88
CA VAL A 153 -17.95 -2.00 -9.21
C VAL A 153 -18.20 -2.29 -10.69
N ASP A 154 -19.27 -1.75 -11.28
CA ASP A 154 -19.58 -1.90 -12.71
C ASP A 154 -18.49 -1.27 -13.59
N GLY A 155 -18.02 -0.08 -13.23
CA GLY A 155 -16.95 0.64 -13.93
C GLY A 155 -15.64 -0.12 -13.93
N VAL A 156 -15.24 -0.67 -12.79
CA VAL A 156 -14.06 -1.56 -12.68
C VAL A 156 -14.21 -2.76 -13.61
N PHE A 157 -15.38 -3.42 -13.61
CA PHE A 157 -15.64 -4.59 -14.45
C PHE A 157 -15.60 -4.25 -15.94
N ARG A 158 -16.20 -3.14 -16.36
CA ARG A 158 -16.19 -2.67 -17.74
C ARG A 158 -14.82 -2.17 -18.20
N ALA A 159 -13.98 -1.71 -17.28
CA ALA A 159 -12.62 -1.26 -17.60
C ALA A 159 -11.66 -2.41 -17.93
N LEU A 160 -12.02 -3.65 -17.59
CA LEU A 160 -11.26 -4.84 -17.93
C LEU A 160 -11.07 -4.96 -19.45
N SER A 161 -9.92 -5.50 -19.87
CA SER A 161 -9.59 -5.64 -21.28
C SER A 161 -10.50 -6.67 -21.97
N GLY A 162 -11.17 -6.27 -23.05
CA GLY A 162 -11.96 -7.17 -23.91
C GLY A 162 -11.11 -8.11 -24.79
N GLU A 163 -9.80 -7.87 -24.90
CA GLU A 163 -8.89 -8.70 -25.72
C GLU A 163 -8.51 -10.02 -25.03
N HIS A 164 -8.74 -10.13 -23.72
CA HIS A 164 -8.26 -11.25 -22.92
C HIS A 164 -9.40 -12.18 -22.53
N VAL A 165 -9.39 -13.41 -23.04
CA VAL A 165 -10.38 -14.47 -22.77
C VAL A 165 -10.50 -14.82 -21.27
N THR A 166 -9.47 -14.54 -20.48
CA THR A 166 -9.48 -14.71 -19.01
C THR A 166 -10.51 -13.79 -18.32
N ASN A 167 -10.79 -12.63 -18.91
CA ASN A 167 -11.85 -11.74 -18.45
C ASN A 167 -13.19 -12.30 -18.94
N ARG A 168 -13.99 -12.81 -18.01
CA ARG A 168 -15.26 -13.48 -18.31
C ARG A 168 -16.44 -12.53 -18.05
N PRO A 169 -17.50 -12.60 -18.88
CA PRO A 169 -18.68 -11.74 -18.71
C PRO A 169 -19.50 -12.10 -17.46
N GLU A 170 -19.28 -13.29 -16.87
CA GLU A 170 -20.04 -13.82 -15.74
C GLU A 170 -19.64 -13.22 -14.37
N GLY A 171 -18.76 -12.22 -14.36
CA GLY A 171 -18.32 -11.50 -13.17
C GLY A 171 -16.80 -11.50 -12.96
N PHE A 172 -16.37 -10.92 -11.84
CA PHE A 172 -14.99 -10.93 -11.36
C PHE A 172 -14.51 -12.38 -11.26
N SER A 173 -13.56 -12.72 -12.12
CA SER A 173 -12.99 -14.07 -12.23
C SER A 173 -11.76 -14.20 -11.31
N LYS A 174 -11.11 -15.37 -11.37
CA LYS A 174 -9.89 -15.64 -10.58
C LYS A 174 -8.73 -14.70 -10.94
N LYS A 175 -8.67 -14.23 -12.18
CA LYS A 175 -7.62 -13.35 -12.68
C LYS A 175 -8.23 -12.37 -13.67
N MET A 176 -8.08 -11.10 -13.37
CA MET A 176 -8.55 -10.00 -14.19
C MET A 176 -7.39 -9.32 -14.88
N ILE A 177 -7.65 -8.75 -16.05
CA ILE A 177 -6.62 -8.07 -16.83
C ILE A 177 -7.11 -6.68 -17.22
N PHE A 178 -6.43 -5.66 -16.72
CA PHE A 178 -6.53 -4.29 -17.21
C PHE A 178 -5.55 -4.10 -18.37
N GLY A 179 -5.93 -3.33 -19.38
CA GLY A 179 -5.04 -2.96 -20.50
C GLY A 179 -4.75 -1.47 -20.51
N GLY A 180 -3.61 -1.05 -21.06
CA GLY A 180 -3.29 0.37 -21.24
C GLY A 180 -3.05 1.14 -19.95
N LEU A 181 -2.57 0.49 -18.89
CA LEU A 181 -2.13 1.19 -17.67
C LEU A 181 -0.81 1.93 -17.85
N LEU A 182 -0.05 1.58 -18.87
CA LEU A 182 1.13 2.33 -19.30
C LEU A 182 0.88 2.90 -20.70
N ASP A 183 1.28 4.15 -20.89
CA ASP A 183 1.30 4.79 -22.21
C ASP A 183 2.55 4.38 -23.02
N VAL A 184 2.70 4.98 -24.21
CA VAL A 184 3.83 4.69 -25.12
C VAL A 184 5.20 5.14 -24.59
N PHE A 185 5.22 6.01 -23.57
CA PHE A 185 6.41 6.50 -22.88
C PHE A 185 6.58 5.84 -21.51
N ASP A 186 5.85 4.76 -21.25
CA ASP A 186 5.80 4.04 -19.98
C ASP A 186 5.24 4.85 -18.80
N PHE A 187 4.62 6.01 -19.02
CA PHE A 187 3.94 6.72 -17.94
C PHE A 187 2.65 6.00 -17.55
N ILE A 188 2.30 6.06 -16.26
CA ILE A 188 1.07 5.48 -15.77
C ILE A 188 -0.10 6.32 -16.29
N ASP A 189 -1.05 5.69 -16.97
CA ASP A 189 -2.26 6.35 -17.41
C ASP A 189 -3.15 6.65 -16.19
N THR A 190 -3.36 7.93 -15.90
CA THR A 190 -4.11 8.40 -14.72
C THR A 190 -5.58 8.01 -14.77
N ARG A 191 -6.19 7.96 -15.96
CA ARG A 191 -7.60 7.55 -16.12
C ARG A 191 -7.76 6.06 -15.88
N ARG A 192 -6.86 5.24 -16.41
CA ARG A 192 -6.86 3.78 -16.22
C ARG A 192 -6.50 3.41 -14.78
N SER A 193 -5.57 4.13 -14.17
CA SER A 193 -5.27 4.08 -12.74
C SER A 193 -6.51 4.34 -11.88
N GLY A 194 -7.37 5.28 -12.28
CA GLY A 194 -8.61 5.60 -11.57
C GLY A 194 -9.56 4.41 -11.38
N TYR A 195 -9.62 3.46 -12.33
CA TYR A 195 -10.42 2.23 -12.15
C TYR A 195 -9.76 1.25 -11.17
N LEU A 196 -8.43 1.21 -11.13
CA LEU A 196 -7.74 0.42 -10.10
C LEU A 196 -7.95 1.04 -8.71
N HIS A 197 -7.95 2.37 -8.62
CA HIS A 197 -8.27 3.08 -7.39
C HIS A 197 -9.71 2.77 -6.93
N ASP A 198 -10.71 2.83 -7.82
CA ASP A 198 -12.09 2.44 -7.48
C ASP A 198 -12.18 1.00 -6.95
N LEU A 199 -11.39 0.08 -7.53
CA LEU A 199 -11.31 -1.29 -7.01
C LEU A 199 -10.77 -1.29 -5.57
N ARG A 200 -9.67 -0.58 -5.31
CA ARG A 200 -9.10 -0.46 -3.96
C ARG A 200 -10.09 0.16 -2.96
N ASP A 201 -10.87 1.17 -3.37
CA ASP A 201 -11.90 1.81 -2.54
C ASP A 201 -12.99 0.82 -2.14
N VAL A 202 -13.52 0.08 -3.12
CA VAL A 202 -14.57 -0.90 -2.88
C VAL A 202 -14.07 -2.00 -1.93
N LEU A 203 -12.84 -2.47 -2.14
CA LEU A 203 -12.25 -3.49 -1.27
C LEU A 203 -11.97 -2.97 0.14
N ALA A 204 -11.51 -1.73 0.28
CA ALA A 204 -11.34 -1.08 1.58
C ALA A 204 -12.65 -1.06 2.37
N ARG A 205 -13.77 -0.72 1.72
CA ARG A 205 -15.10 -0.76 2.35
C ARG A 205 -15.51 -2.17 2.78
N PHE A 206 -15.24 -3.20 1.96
CA PHE A 206 -15.49 -4.59 2.36
C PHE A 206 -14.63 -5.06 3.53
N MET A 207 -13.43 -4.50 3.68
CA MET A 207 -12.56 -4.75 4.82
C MET A 207 -12.94 -3.92 6.06
N GLY A 208 -13.93 -3.02 5.95
CA GLY A 208 -14.37 -2.16 7.04
C GLY A 208 -13.36 -1.07 7.42
N ARG A 209 -12.49 -0.67 6.49
CA ARG A 209 -11.47 0.36 6.69
C ARG A 209 -11.74 1.62 5.88
N GLU A 210 -10.99 2.67 6.17
CA GLU A 210 -10.98 3.91 5.41
C GLU A 210 -10.57 3.70 3.95
N GLU A 211 -11.17 4.48 3.06
CA GLU A 211 -10.82 4.51 1.64
C GLU A 211 -9.37 4.99 1.44
N PRO A 212 -8.63 4.39 0.50
CA PRO A 212 -7.31 4.87 0.16
C PRO A 212 -7.40 6.26 -0.47
N LEU A 213 -6.39 7.10 -0.26
CA LEU A 213 -6.23 8.36 -0.98
C LEU A 213 -5.85 8.07 -2.44
N CYS A 214 -6.31 8.93 -3.36
CA CYS A 214 -6.14 8.73 -4.80
C CYS A 214 -4.67 8.66 -5.23
N ASP A 215 -3.80 9.44 -4.58
CA ASP A 215 -2.36 9.48 -4.83
C ASP A 215 -1.67 8.14 -4.49
N THR A 216 -2.13 7.42 -3.48
CA THR A 216 -1.52 6.14 -3.05
C THR A 216 -1.60 5.07 -4.14
N THR A 217 -2.61 5.11 -5.02
CA THR A 217 -2.72 4.15 -6.13
C THR A 217 -1.62 4.40 -7.15
N LEU A 218 -1.36 5.66 -7.51
CA LEU A 218 -0.28 6.02 -8.43
C LEU A 218 1.08 5.68 -7.82
N LYS A 219 1.30 6.03 -6.55
CA LYS A 219 2.52 5.69 -5.80
C LYS A 219 2.78 4.18 -5.78
N ALA A 220 1.77 3.37 -5.50
CA ALA A 220 1.90 1.92 -5.52
C ALA A 220 2.19 1.39 -6.93
N LEU A 221 1.55 1.94 -7.98
CA LEU A 221 1.83 1.57 -9.37
C LEU A 221 3.24 1.94 -9.81
N ASP A 222 3.78 3.07 -9.37
CA ASP A 222 5.16 3.46 -9.63
C ASP A 222 6.15 2.47 -9.00
N LEU A 223 5.88 2.00 -7.79
CA LEU A 223 6.67 0.95 -7.15
C LEU A 223 6.58 -0.39 -7.89
N VAL A 224 5.36 -0.81 -8.27
CA VAL A 224 5.14 -2.02 -9.08
C VAL A 224 5.88 -1.95 -10.42
N LYS A 225 5.90 -0.77 -11.05
CA LYS A 225 6.59 -0.53 -12.33
C LYS A 225 8.11 -0.70 -12.23
N ARG A 226 8.73 -0.52 -11.05
CA ARG A 226 10.17 -0.78 -10.84
C ARG A 226 10.54 -2.25 -11.10
N ARG A 227 9.59 -3.18 -10.89
CA ARG A 227 9.77 -4.64 -11.08
C ARG A 227 8.62 -5.23 -11.89
N LEU A 228 8.64 -4.96 -13.20
CA LEU A 228 7.66 -5.49 -14.16
C LEU A 228 7.72 -7.02 -14.23
N GLY A 229 6.57 -7.65 -14.48
CA GLY A 229 6.49 -9.10 -14.67
C GLY A 229 6.60 -9.91 -13.37
N VAL A 230 6.50 -9.28 -12.21
CA VAL A 230 6.45 -9.93 -10.89
C VAL A 230 5.11 -9.63 -10.22
N TRP A 231 4.64 -10.55 -9.37
CA TRP A 231 3.45 -10.33 -8.55
C TRP A 231 3.81 -9.52 -7.31
N HIS A 232 3.04 -8.47 -7.06
CA HIS A 232 3.12 -7.63 -5.87
C HIS A 232 1.80 -7.71 -5.13
N ASP A 233 1.86 -7.91 -3.83
CA ASP A 233 0.70 -7.84 -2.94
C ASP A 233 0.46 -6.38 -2.54
N LEU A 234 -0.81 -5.98 -2.47
CA LEU A 234 -1.25 -4.63 -2.09
C LEU A 234 -2.35 -4.71 -1.05
N ASP A 235 -2.48 -3.64 -0.26
CA ASP A 235 -3.59 -3.43 0.68
C ASP A 235 -3.81 -4.63 1.63
N GLY A 236 -2.73 -5.12 2.24
CA GLY A 236 -2.78 -6.22 3.20
C GLY A 236 -3.15 -7.55 2.57
N GLY A 237 -2.79 -7.77 1.31
CA GLY A 237 -3.11 -8.98 0.55
C GLY A 237 -4.51 -9.00 -0.06
N ALA A 238 -5.23 -7.87 -0.03
CA ALA A 238 -6.55 -7.75 -0.65
C ALA A 238 -6.49 -7.87 -2.18
N ILE A 239 -5.41 -7.35 -2.79
CA ILE A 239 -5.18 -7.38 -4.23
C ILE A 239 -3.74 -7.80 -4.50
N ARG A 240 -3.54 -8.55 -5.59
CA ARG A 240 -2.24 -8.82 -6.19
C ARG A 240 -2.17 -8.24 -7.58
N LEU A 241 -1.09 -7.55 -7.89
CA LEU A 241 -0.86 -6.89 -9.18
C LEU A 241 0.39 -7.42 -9.86
N LYS A 242 0.33 -7.59 -11.18
CA LYS A 242 1.48 -7.90 -12.02
C LYS A 242 1.42 -7.08 -13.30
N LEU A 243 2.21 -6.02 -13.35
CA LEU A 243 2.28 -5.09 -14.47
C LEU A 243 3.32 -5.55 -15.50
N TYR A 244 2.99 -5.42 -16.77
CA TYR A 244 3.89 -5.74 -17.88
C TYR A 244 4.21 -4.50 -18.70
N LYS A 245 5.32 -4.57 -19.45
CA LYS A 245 5.81 -3.48 -20.31
C LYS A 245 4.78 -2.99 -21.33
N LYS A 246 3.92 -3.88 -21.86
CA LYS A 246 2.84 -3.52 -22.80
C LYS A 246 1.69 -2.72 -22.12
N GLY A 247 1.80 -2.38 -20.84
CA GLY A 247 0.73 -1.72 -20.08
C GLY A 247 -0.43 -2.64 -19.68
N THR A 248 -0.33 -3.94 -19.92
CA THR A 248 -1.28 -4.92 -19.36
C THR A 248 -0.96 -5.13 -17.88
N CYS A 249 -1.96 -5.09 -17.01
CA CYS A 249 -1.81 -5.42 -15.59
C CYS A 249 -2.73 -6.58 -15.24
N HIS A 250 -2.13 -7.65 -14.73
CA HIS A 250 -2.90 -8.76 -14.18
C HIS A 250 -3.23 -8.45 -12.73
N VAL A 251 -4.46 -8.71 -12.35
CA VAL A 251 -5.02 -8.41 -11.04
C VAL A 251 -5.71 -9.65 -10.49
N GLU A 252 -5.36 -10.05 -9.29
CA GLU A 252 -6.09 -11.08 -8.55
C GLU A 252 -6.59 -10.48 -7.24
N VAL A 253 -7.89 -10.65 -6.95
CA VAL A 253 -8.51 -10.17 -5.70
C VAL A 253 -8.61 -11.35 -4.74
N HIS A 254 -8.41 -11.08 -3.45
CA HIS A 254 -8.56 -12.08 -2.42
C HIS A 254 -9.95 -12.76 -2.50
N PRO A 255 -10.05 -14.11 -2.45
CA PRO A 255 -11.31 -14.80 -2.67
C PRO A 255 -12.44 -14.41 -1.70
N ASP A 256 -12.11 -14.07 -0.45
CA ASP A 256 -13.08 -13.58 0.55
C ASP A 256 -13.63 -12.17 0.25
N LEU A 257 -13.06 -11.48 -0.73
CA LEU A 257 -13.53 -10.17 -1.21
C LEU A 257 -14.17 -10.28 -2.61
N ALA A 258 -13.63 -11.16 -3.47
CA ALA A 258 -14.09 -11.33 -4.85
C ALA A 258 -15.57 -11.72 -4.96
N TYR A 259 -16.07 -12.60 -4.07
CA TYR A 259 -17.49 -12.98 -4.12
C TYR A 259 -18.42 -11.82 -3.76
N ARG A 260 -17.96 -10.87 -2.94
CA ARG A 260 -18.72 -9.66 -2.56
C ARG A 260 -18.81 -8.69 -3.74
N LEU A 261 -17.73 -8.52 -4.51
CA LEU A 261 -17.76 -7.76 -5.78
C LEU A 261 -18.82 -8.32 -6.74
N ASN A 262 -18.85 -9.64 -6.89
CA ASN A 262 -19.84 -10.32 -7.74
C ASN A 262 -21.27 -10.18 -7.22
N ALA A 263 -21.47 -10.17 -5.90
CA ALA A 263 -22.79 -9.94 -5.31
C ALA A 263 -23.31 -8.51 -5.61
N VAL A 264 -22.43 -7.50 -5.53
CA VAL A 264 -22.78 -6.12 -5.92
C VAL A 264 -23.05 -6.01 -7.41
N LEU A 265 -22.22 -6.61 -8.26
CA LEU A 265 -22.44 -6.59 -9.72
C LEU A 265 -23.77 -7.26 -10.10
N ALA A 266 -24.14 -8.33 -9.38
CA ALA A 266 -25.40 -9.05 -9.60
C ALA A 266 -26.65 -8.25 -9.18
N SER A 267 -26.55 -7.23 -8.33
CA SER A 267 -27.71 -6.38 -8.04
C SER A 267 -28.12 -5.56 -9.27
N ARG A 268 -27.16 -5.21 -10.14
CA ARG A 268 -27.37 -4.54 -11.44
C ARG A 268 -27.67 -5.52 -12.57
N TYR A 269 -27.05 -6.70 -12.56
CA TYR A 269 -27.22 -7.72 -13.60
C TYR A 269 -27.56 -9.12 -13.03
N PRO A 270 -28.77 -9.33 -12.49
CA PRO A 270 -29.12 -10.55 -11.75
C PRO A 270 -28.99 -11.85 -12.56
N SER A 271 -29.26 -11.79 -13.86
CA SER A 271 -29.27 -12.94 -14.78
C SER A 271 -27.89 -13.28 -15.36
N ALA A 272 -26.92 -12.37 -15.26
CA ALA A 272 -25.59 -12.52 -15.86
C ALA A 272 -24.57 -13.17 -14.92
N ILE A 273 -24.76 -13.02 -13.60
CA ILE A 273 -23.79 -13.45 -12.58
C ILE A 273 -24.26 -14.75 -11.91
N PRO A 274 -23.60 -15.90 -12.11
CA PRO A 274 -23.99 -17.17 -11.49
C PRO A 274 -24.00 -17.12 -9.96
N ALA A 275 -24.90 -17.88 -9.32
CA ALA A 275 -24.97 -17.96 -7.86
C ALA A 275 -23.69 -18.54 -7.22
N SER A 276 -22.95 -19.38 -7.93
CA SER A 276 -21.67 -19.95 -7.47
C SER A 276 -20.59 -18.89 -7.25
N PHE A 277 -20.60 -17.79 -8.01
CA PHE A 277 -19.63 -16.70 -7.88
C PHE A 277 -19.98 -15.66 -6.81
N ARG A 278 -21.17 -15.80 -6.20
CA ARG A 278 -21.69 -14.93 -5.15
C ARG A 278 -21.60 -15.55 -3.76
N ARG A 279 -21.02 -16.75 -3.63
CA ARG A 279 -20.89 -17.48 -2.37
C ARG A 279 -19.48 -17.35 -1.83
N ARG A 280 -19.37 -17.24 -0.50
CA ARG A 280 -18.08 -17.27 0.18
C ARG A 280 -17.34 -18.59 -0.15
N PRO A 281 -16.07 -18.53 -0.56
CA PRO A 281 -15.28 -19.73 -0.80
C PRO A 281 -15.01 -20.50 0.49
N ALA A 282 -14.77 -21.80 0.39
CA ALA A 282 -14.31 -22.60 1.54
C ALA A 282 -12.86 -22.20 1.90
N SER A 283 -12.60 -21.96 3.20
CA SER A 283 -11.33 -21.37 3.71
C SER A 283 -10.06 -22.06 3.21
N ARG A 284 -10.04 -23.40 3.13
CA ARG A 284 -8.87 -24.17 2.67
C ARG A 284 -8.46 -23.91 1.21
N ALA A 285 -9.34 -23.36 0.38
CA ALA A 285 -9.05 -23.08 -1.03
C ALA A 285 -8.43 -21.69 -1.26
N SER A 286 -8.70 -20.72 -0.38
CA SER A 286 -8.10 -19.37 -0.45
C SER A 286 -6.67 -19.34 0.11
N GLU A 287 -6.43 -20.06 1.21
CA GLU A 287 -5.13 -20.13 1.92
C GLU A 287 -3.95 -20.62 1.07
N LYS A 288 -4.21 -21.43 0.02
CA LYS A 288 -3.13 -21.99 -0.83
C LYS A 288 -2.51 -21.00 -1.82
N ARG A 289 -3.14 -19.85 -2.06
CA ARG A 289 -2.71 -18.89 -3.10
C ARG A 289 -2.57 -17.45 -2.61
N PHE A 290 -3.21 -17.13 -1.50
CA PHE A 290 -3.18 -15.82 -0.88
C PHE A 290 -2.71 -15.96 0.56
N ALA A 291 -1.88 -15.01 1.00
CA ALA A 291 -1.63 -14.84 2.42
C ALA A 291 -2.92 -14.39 3.13
N ALA A 292 -2.95 -14.54 4.45
CA ALA A 292 -4.08 -14.06 5.25
C ALA A 292 -4.26 -12.54 5.06
N LEU A 293 -5.51 -12.09 4.94
CA LEU A 293 -5.84 -10.67 4.86
C LEU A 293 -5.40 -9.95 6.13
N GLN A 294 -4.62 -8.90 5.95
CA GLN A 294 -4.19 -8.01 7.02
C GLN A 294 -4.89 -6.66 6.89
N THR A 295 -5.08 -5.96 8.01
CA THR A 295 -5.58 -4.58 7.98
C THR A 295 -4.43 -3.65 7.64
N PRO A 296 -4.50 -2.90 6.52
CA PRO A 296 -3.50 -1.91 6.18
C PRO A 296 -3.50 -0.72 7.14
N LEU A 297 -2.37 -0.04 7.19
CA LEU A 297 -2.15 1.26 7.80
C LEU A 297 -3.07 2.30 7.15
N PRO A 298 -3.48 3.35 7.89
CA PRO A 298 -4.25 4.45 7.33
C PRO A 298 -3.55 5.08 6.12
N SER A 299 -4.35 5.49 5.13
CA SER A 299 -3.81 6.03 3.89
C SER A 299 -2.90 7.26 4.06
N PRO A 300 -3.15 8.18 5.01
CA PRO A 300 -2.22 9.29 5.27
C PRO A 300 -0.82 8.82 5.68
N VAL A 301 -0.71 7.74 6.47
CA VAL A 301 0.58 7.16 6.88
C VAL A 301 1.34 6.65 5.66
N ILE A 302 0.67 5.86 4.82
CA ILE A 302 1.24 5.31 3.58
C ILE A 302 1.70 6.45 2.65
N SER A 303 0.86 7.46 2.46
CA SER A 303 1.14 8.60 1.58
C SER A 303 2.37 9.39 2.04
N LEU A 304 2.49 9.70 3.34
CA LEU A 304 3.63 10.41 3.92
C LEU A 304 4.94 9.64 3.77
N ILE A 305 4.93 8.33 4.01
CA ILE A 305 6.12 7.47 3.85
C ILE A 305 6.53 7.42 2.38
N ALA A 306 5.57 7.29 1.47
CA ALA A 306 5.83 7.25 0.03
C ALA A 306 6.42 8.56 -0.53
N ASP A 307 6.05 9.72 0.04
CA ASP A 307 6.60 11.03 -0.34
C ASP A 307 7.95 11.35 0.31
N GLY A 308 8.41 10.49 1.23
CA GLY A 308 9.67 10.65 1.92
C GLY A 308 10.85 10.64 0.94
N ARG A 309 11.80 11.55 1.17
CA ARG A 309 13.05 11.60 0.40
C ARG A 309 14.10 10.75 1.11
N LEU A 310 14.53 9.68 0.44
CA LEU A 310 15.57 8.79 0.93
C LEU A 310 16.92 9.17 0.32
N GLU A 311 17.94 9.39 1.14
CA GLU A 311 19.30 9.68 0.71
C GLU A 311 20.30 9.09 1.72
N GLY A 312 21.11 8.12 1.29
CA GLY A 312 22.15 7.48 2.12
C GLY A 312 21.62 6.88 3.43
N GLY A 313 20.54 6.08 3.36
CA GLY A 313 19.89 5.51 4.53
C GLY A 313 19.11 6.49 5.42
N ILE A 314 19.04 7.79 5.05
CA ILE A 314 18.28 8.81 5.79
C ILE A 314 16.99 9.12 5.05
N LEU A 315 15.86 8.85 5.70
CA LEU A 315 14.53 9.21 5.23
C LEU A 315 14.11 10.56 5.81
N ARG A 316 13.80 11.52 4.94
CA ARG A 316 13.28 12.85 5.32
C ARG A 316 11.85 13.01 4.84
N LEU A 317 10.92 13.18 5.77
CA LEU A 317 9.52 13.47 5.49
C LEU A 317 9.31 14.98 5.33
N SER A 318 8.26 15.38 4.60
CA SER A 318 7.83 16.78 4.52
C SER A 318 7.29 17.23 5.87
N TRP A 319 8.04 18.11 6.57
CA TRP A 319 7.62 18.65 7.87
C TRP A 319 6.23 19.31 7.81
N HIS A 320 5.99 20.12 6.78
CA HIS A 320 4.69 20.80 6.58
C HIS A 320 3.54 19.79 6.44
N SER A 321 3.73 18.75 5.63
CA SER A 321 2.69 17.73 5.41
C SER A 321 2.46 16.89 6.67
N LEU A 322 3.52 16.61 7.43
CA LEU A 322 3.46 15.85 8.67
C LEU A 322 2.76 16.64 9.80
N ASP A 323 3.04 17.95 9.93
CA ASP A 323 2.49 18.78 11.01
C ASP A 323 0.98 19.04 10.87
N GLN A 324 0.47 19.06 9.63
CA GLN A 324 -0.97 19.14 9.34
C GLN A 324 -1.75 17.89 9.78
N GLN A 325 -1.06 16.80 10.11
CA GLN A 325 -1.72 15.53 10.46
C GLN A 325 -2.11 15.46 11.94
N PRO A 326 -3.21 14.78 12.25
CA PRO A 326 -3.58 14.46 13.62
C PRO A 326 -2.44 13.75 14.37
N LYS A 327 -2.37 13.96 15.69
CA LYS A 327 -1.32 13.37 16.55
C LYS A 327 -1.19 11.84 16.38
N HIS A 328 -2.32 11.13 16.26
CA HIS A 328 -2.33 9.68 16.11
C HIS A 328 -1.72 9.20 14.78
N VAL A 329 -1.90 9.96 13.69
CA VAL A 329 -1.27 9.64 12.39
C VAL A 329 0.24 9.82 12.48
N ARG A 330 0.70 10.93 13.06
CA ARG A 330 2.13 11.18 13.27
C ARG A 330 2.80 10.11 14.12
N GLN A 331 2.13 9.69 15.20
CA GLN A 331 2.60 8.61 16.05
C GLN A 331 2.69 7.29 15.28
N LEU A 332 1.69 6.96 14.46
CA LEU A 332 1.70 5.74 13.68
C LEU A 332 2.77 5.73 12.57
N VAL A 333 3.08 6.88 11.97
CA VAL A 333 4.25 7.02 11.06
C VAL A 333 5.55 6.68 11.80
N GLU A 334 5.75 7.26 12.98
CA GLU A 334 6.93 6.98 13.81
C GLU A 334 7.02 5.51 14.22
N GLU A 335 5.93 4.93 14.74
CA GLU A 335 5.84 3.51 15.08
C GLU A 335 6.13 2.62 13.87
N THR A 336 5.70 3.03 12.67
CA THR A 336 5.95 2.30 11.44
C THR A 336 7.42 2.31 11.05
N LEU A 337 8.05 3.49 11.06
CA LEU A 337 9.46 3.64 10.68
C LEU A 337 10.39 3.02 11.73
N VAL A 338 10.12 3.23 13.02
CA VAL A 338 10.84 2.57 14.12
C VAL A 338 10.63 1.06 14.05
N GLY A 339 9.42 0.62 13.70
CA GLY A 339 9.11 -0.79 13.45
C GLY A 339 9.89 -1.40 12.30
N LEU A 340 10.45 -0.61 11.40
CA LEU A 340 11.39 -1.02 10.34
C LEU A 340 12.86 -0.96 10.78
N GLY A 341 13.15 -0.61 12.03
CA GLY A 341 14.51 -0.43 12.54
C GLY A 341 15.06 1.00 12.38
N ALA A 342 14.23 1.98 12.02
CA ALA A 342 14.70 3.36 11.93
C ALA A 342 14.93 3.97 13.32
N VAL A 343 15.98 4.79 13.44
CA VAL A 343 16.21 5.65 14.60
C VAL A 343 15.77 7.06 14.26
N LYS A 344 14.84 7.59 15.05
CA LYS A 344 14.36 8.97 14.91
C LYS A 344 15.47 9.96 15.28
N GLN A 345 15.84 10.84 14.36
CA GLN A 345 16.84 11.89 14.58
C GLN A 345 16.20 13.22 15.00
N ASP A 346 15.11 13.59 14.34
CA ASP A 346 14.32 14.78 14.63
C ASP A 346 12.82 14.52 14.36
N THR A 347 12.01 15.57 14.25
CA THR A 347 10.55 15.43 14.05
C THR A 347 10.18 14.72 12.74
N ALA A 348 10.96 14.87 11.67
CA ALA A 348 10.64 14.38 10.33
C ALA A 348 11.79 13.57 9.68
N THR A 349 12.91 13.39 10.37
CA THR A 349 14.10 12.66 9.88
C THR A 349 14.32 11.37 10.63
N TYR A 350 14.50 10.28 9.89
CA TYR A 350 14.72 8.93 10.38
C TYR A 350 15.94 8.31 9.70
N ALA A 351 16.85 7.74 10.47
CA ALA A 351 18.05 7.09 9.96
C ALA A 351 17.93 5.57 10.08
N PHE A 352 18.33 4.88 9.02
CA PHE A 352 18.45 3.43 8.96
C PHE A 352 19.92 3.05 8.93
N ASP A 353 20.25 1.91 9.53
CA ASP A 353 21.58 1.28 9.48
C ASP A 353 21.76 0.35 8.26
N TYR A 354 20.75 0.28 7.39
CA TYR A 354 20.71 -0.44 6.11
C TYR A 354 20.04 0.42 5.04
N GLU A 355 20.09 -0.02 3.77
CA GLU A 355 19.40 0.65 2.65
C GLU A 355 17.89 0.30 2.65
N PRO A 356 16.98 1.21 3.04
CA PRO A 356 15.61 0.85 3.38
C PRO A 356 14.62 0.90 2.22
N GLU A 357 15.08 1.17 0.99
CA GLU A 357 14.20 1.47 -0.15
C GLU A 357 13.17 0.35 -0.41
N ASP A 358 13.62 -0.91 -0.48
CA ASP A 358 12.74 -2.05 -0.73
C ASP A 358 11.78 -2.30 0.45
N ALA A 359 12.22 -2.09 1.68
CA ALA A 359 11.40 -2.25 2.87
C ALA A 359 10.29 -1.18 2.92
N LEU A 360 10.64 0.08 2.65
CA LEU A 360 9.68 1.18 2.56
C LEU A 360 8.69 0.95 1.41
N ALA A 361 9.17 0.48 0.24
CA ALA A 361 8.30 0.16 -0.89
C ALA A 361 7.27 -0.92 -0.55
N LEU A 362 7.66 -1.98 0.16
CA LEU A 362 6.73 -3.01 0.63
C LEU A 362 5.70 -2.45 1.62
N VAL A 363 6.09 -1.56 2.54
CA VAL A 363 5.14 -0.90 3.45
C VAL A 363 4.18 -0.01 2.67
N VAL A 364 4.63 0.70 1.65
CA VAL A 364 3.76 1.55 0.81
C VAL A 364 2.77 0.70 0.01
N MET A 365 3.19 -0.44 -0.54
CA MET A 365 2.31 -1.31 -1.34
C MET A 365 1.32 -2.09 -0.48
N ASN A 366 1.82 -2.80 0.54
CA ASN A 366 0.99 -3.65 1.40
C ASN A 366 0.24 -2.83 2.45
N GLY A 367 0.78 -1.70 2.89
CA GLY A 367 0.28 -0.97 4.03
C GLY A 367 0.40 -1.75 5.34
N CYS A 368 1.21 -2.81 5.43
CA CYS A 368 1.28 -3.63 6.64
C CYS A 368 2.71 -3.73 7.14
N LEU A 369 2.87 -3.58 8.46
CA LEU A 369 4.05 -4.05 9.17
C LEU A 369 3.83 -5.50 9.57
N PRO A 370 4.86 -6.37 9.49
CA PRO A 370 4.86 -7.69 10.07
C PRO A 370 4.39 -7.62 11.52
N GLU A 371 3.50 -8.54 11.86
CA GLU A 371 2.64 -8.50 13.04
C GLU A 371 3.34 -8.07 14.34
N GLN A 372 3.24 -6.78 14.70
CA GLN A 372 3.37 -6.38 16.11
C GLN A 372 2.13 -6.80 16.92
N ARG A 373 1.00 -7.06 16.25
CA ARG A 373 -0.29 -7.39 16.91
C ARG A 373 -0.36 -8.80 17.50
N SER A 374 0.51 -9.73 17.12
CA SER A 374 0.53 -11.07 17.72
C SER A 374 1.49 -11.22 18.90
N HIS A 375 2.19 -10.13 19.30
CA HIS A 375 3.18 -10.12 20.40
C HIS A 375 4.20 -11.28 20.29
N GLN A 376 4.62 -11.61 19.07
CA GLN A 376 5.52 -12.76 18.82
C GLN A 376 6.86 -12.37 18.23
N TYR A 377 7.02 -11.11 17.79
CA TYR A 377 8.28 -10.56 17.36
C TYR A 377 8.94 -9.80 18.50
N TYR A 378 10.01 -10.36 19.06
CA TYR A 378 10.84 -9.70 20.07
C TYR A 378 12.29 -9.69 19.59
N PRO A 379 12.85 -8.52 19.27
CA PRO A 379 14.24 -8.43 18.85
C PRO A 379 15.15 -8.93 19.97
N THR A 380 16.15 -9.74 19.61
CA THR A 380 17.17 -10.20 20.56
C THR A 380 17.96 -8.98 21.05
N PRO A 381 18.01 -8.69 22.36
CA PRO A 381 18.82 -7.59 22.89
C PRO A 381 20.29 -7.76 22.51
N GLY A 382 20.98 -6.66 22.18
CA GLY A 382 22.38 -6.73 21.70
C GLY A 382 23.33 -7.43 22.68
N THR A 383 23.20 -7.19 23.98
CA THR A 383 24.00 -7.89 25.01
C THR A 383 23.75 -9.39 25.04
N LEU A 384 22.50 -9.82 24.80
CA LEU A 384 22.14 -11.23 24.71
C LEU A 384 22.66 -11.86 23.41
N ALA A 385 22.60 -11.12 22.30
CA ALA A 385 23.12 -11.56 21.01
C ALA A 385 24.64 -11.77 21.07
N GLU A 386 25.40 -10.81 21.62
CA GLU A 386 26.85 -10.93 21.83
C GLU A 386 27.22 -12.19 22.62
N GLU A 387 26.47 -12.49 23.68
CA GLU A 387 26.71 -13.69 24.49
C GLU A 387 26.41 -14.98 23.72
N LEU A 388 25.30 -15.05 22.98
CA LEU A 388 24.96 -16.20 22.14
C LEU A 388 26.07 -16.49 21.11
N VAL A 389 26.58 -15.45 20.46
CA VAL A 389 27.67 -15.55 19.49
C VAL A 389 28.97 -16.01 20.15
N ALA A 390 29.29 -15.48 21.33
CA ALA A 390 30.45 -15.92 22.09
C ALA A 390 30.36 -17.41 22.48
N LEU A 391 29.19 -17.88 22.93
CA LEU A 391 28.95 -19.28 23.28
C LEU A 391 29.03 -20.21 22.05
N ALA A 392 28.66 -19.71 20.87
CA ALA A 392 28.72 -20.47 19.63
C ALA A 392 30.16 -20.79 19.21
N GLY A 393 31.13 -19.97 19.61
CA GLY A 393 32.55 -20.18 19.31
C GLY A 393 32.82 -20.23 17.80
N ILE A 394 32.41 -19.17 17.11
CA ILE A 394 32.43 -19.05 15.64
C ILE A 394 33.86 -18.83 15.14
N THR A 395 34.20 -19.51 14.04
CA THR A 395 35.48 -19.46 13.34
C THR A 395 35.27 -19.10 11.86
N PRO A 396 36.32 -18.68 11.13
CA PRO A 396 36.18 -18.31 9.71
C PRO A 396 35.69 -19.42 8.76
N GLU A 397 35.79 -20.68 9.17
CA GLU A 397 35.38 -21.85 8.37
C GLU A 397 33.94 -22.29 8.66
N ASP A 398 33.27 -21.63 9.60
CA ASP A 398 31.92 -22.03 10.00
C ASP A 398 30.87 -21.65 8.96
N SER A 399 29.89 -22.53 8.80
CA SER A 399 28.63 -22.26 8.10
C SER A 399 27.54 -22.09 9.15
N ILE A 400 26.86 -20.95 9.12
CA ILE A 400 26.01 -20.51 10.22
C ILE A 400 24.56 -20.42 9.75
N LEU A 401 23.65 -20.90 10.59
CA LEU A 401 22.22 -20.75 10.38
C LEU A 401 21.59 -19.95 11.53
N GLU A 402 20.83 -18.92 11.16
CA GLU A 402 19.85 -18.26 12.03
C GLU A 402 18.43 -18.53 11.52
N PRO A 403 17.69 -19.46 12.16
CA PRO A 403 16.48 -20.06 11.58
C PRO A 403 15.19 -19.24 11.77
N SER A 404 15.26 -18.10 12.45
CA SER A 404 14.11 -17.23 12.75
C SER A 404 14.61 -15.80 12.95
N ALA A 405 15.18 -15.25 11.87
CA ALA A 405 16.11 -14.12 11.96
C ALA A 405 15.45 -12.77 12.23
N GLY A 406 14.15 -12.62 11.96
CA GLY A 406 13.49 -11.34 12.16
C GLY A 406 14.13 -10.24 11.31
N GLN A 407 14.34 -9.07 11.89
CA GLN A 407 15.11 -7.99 11.24
C GLN A 407 16.64 -8.12 11.41
N GLY A 408 17.11 -9.24 11.94
CA GLY A 408 18.54 -9.55 12.05
C GLY A 408 19.20 -9.05 13.33
N HIS A 409 18.46 -8.81 14.42
CA HIS A 409 19.05 -8.30 15.66
C HIS A 409 20.08 -9.25 16.28
N LEU A 410 19.92 -10.56 16.10
CA LEU A 410 20.96 -11.54 16.43
C LEU A 410 21.94 -11.71 15.25
N ALA A 411 21.44 -11.73 14.02
CA ALA A 411 22.24 -11.88 12.80
C ALA A 411 23.33 -10.81 12.66
N ASP A 412 23.07 -9.57 13.08
CA ASP A 412 23.99 -8.42 13.01
C ASP A 412 25.28 -8.65 13.80
N HIS A 413 25.27 -9.58 14.75
CA HIS A 413 26.45 -10.01 15.51
C HIS A 413 27.16 -11.23 14.89
N LEU A 414 26.63 -11.81 13.81
CA LEU A 414 27.18 -12.96 13.09
C LEU A 414 27.96 -12.51 11.83
N PRO A 415 28.97 -13.27 11.37
CA PRO A 415 29.66 -12.99 10.11
C PRO A 415 28.73 -13.12 8.88
N LYS A 416 28.34 -11.98 8.29
CA LYS A 416 27.34 -11.91 7.20
C LYS A 416 27.57 -12.92 6.06
N ALA A 417 28.81 -13.07 5.60
CA ALA A 417 29.16 -13.95 4.47
C ALA A 417 29.02 -15.46 4.78
N GLN A 418 28.95 -15.84 6.06
CA GLN A 418 28.84 -17.23 6.52
C GLN A 418 27.43 -17.58 7.00
N THR A 419 26.57 -16.58 7.19
CA THR A 419 25.26 -16.72 7.83
C THR A 419 24.14 -16.80 6.81
N VAL A 420 23.37 -17.89 6.86
CA VAL A 420 22.07 -18.02 6.22
C VAL A 420 20.98 -17.73 7.24
N CYS A 421 20.13 -16.77 6.92
CA CYS A 421 18.96 -16.42 7.70
C CYS A 421 17.71 -17.08 7.09
N VAL A 422 16.79 -17.54 7.93
CA VAL A 422 15.45 -17.96 7.51
C VAL A 422 14.42 -17.07 8.20
N GLU A 423 13.49 -16.53 7.44
CA GLU A 423 12.48 -15.60 7.95
C GLU A 423 11.16 -15.73 7.19
N LEU A 424 10.04 -15.63 7.91
CA LEU A 424 8.70 -15.83 7.36
C LEU A 424 8.19 -14.57 6.65
N ALA A 425 8.41 -13.40 7.24
CA ALA A 425 7.89 -12.15 6.74
C ALA A 425 8.76 -11.59 5.60
N ASP A 426 8.15 -11.37 4.41
CA ASP A 426 8.83 -10.78 3.25
C ASP A 426 9.53 -9.45 3.61
N LEU A 427 8.88 -8.60 4.40
CA LEU A 427 9.46 -7.33 4.81
C LEU A 427 10.76 -7.50 5.61
N HIS A 428 10.77 -8.43 6.56
CA HIS A 428 11.97 -8.73 7.34
C HIS A 428 13.07 -9.36 6.47
N CYS A 429 12.69 -10.20 5.50
CA CYS A 429 13.63 -10.73 4.50
C CYS A 429 14.30 -9.59 3.72
N ARG A 430 13.55 -8.56 3.28
CA ARG A 430 14.14 -7.37 2.62
C ARG A 430 15.12 -6.63 3.52
N VAL A 431 14.80 -6.50 4.81
CA VAL A 431 15.72 -5.88 5.78
C VAL A 431 17.02 -6.71 5.87
N LEU A 432 16.93 -8.03 5.99
CA LEU A 432 18.10 -8.92 6.06
C LEU A 432 18.94 -8.90 4.77
N GLU A 433 18.29 -8.94 3.61
CA GLU A 433 18.95 -8.84 2.30
C GLU A 433 19.68 -7.49 2.15
N ALA A 434 19.03 -6.38 2.52
CA ALA A 434 19.62 -5.05 2.49
C ALA A 434 20.80 -4.89 3.48
N LYS A 435 20.75 -5.59 4.61
CA LYS A 435 21.87 -5.71 5.55
C LYS A 435 23.02 -6.57 5.00
N GLY A 436 22.80 -7.32 3.93
CA GLY A 436 23.82 -8.14 3.26
C GLY A 436 23.84 -9.62 3.66
N PHE A 437 22.77 -10.13 4.30
CA PHE A 437 22.64 -11.54 4.63
C PHE A 437 22.04 -12.34 3.46
N ALA A 438 22.43 -13.62 3.36
CA ALA A 438 21.65 -14.59 2.59
C ALA A 438 20.36 -14.88 3.37
N CYS A 439 19.19 -14.67 2.76
CA CYS A 439 17.90 -14.85 3.42
C CYS A 439 16.98 -15.77 2.61
N GLU A 440 16.47 -16.81 3.25
CA GLU A 440 15.46 -17.71 2.71
C GLU A 440 14.09 -17.34 3.28
N GLN A 441 13.19 -16.86 2.42
CA GLN A 441 11.83 -16.51 2.83
C GLN A 441 10.95 -17.77 2.96
N GLY A 442 10.50 -18.08 4.17
CA GLY A 442 9.55 -19.18 4.39
C GLY A 442 9.35 -19.61 5.84
N ASP A 443 8.46 -20.58 6.03
CA ASP A 443 8.31 -21.27 7.32
C ASP A 443 9.54 -22.15 7.58
N PHE A 444 10.24 -21.87 8.68
CA PHE A 444 11.48 -22.58 9.02
C PHE A 444 11.28 -24.09 9.18
N LEU A 445 10.18 -24.54 9.79
CA LEU A 445 9.94 -25.97 10.00
C LEU A 445 9.77 -26.71 8.66
N ALA A 446 9.06 -26.09 7.72
CA ALA A 446 8.91 -26.61 6.36
C ALA A 446 10.24 -26.55 5.58
N TRP A 447 11.02 -25.47 5.73
CA TRP A 447 12.32 -25.31 5.10
C TRP A 447 13.35 -26.34 5.60
N ALA A 448 13.43 -26.54 6.92
CA ALA A 448 14.32 -27.48 7.58
C ALA A 448 14.02 -28.95 7.27
N ALA A 449 12.79 -29.27 6.83
CA ALA A 449 12.42 -30.62 6.40
C ALA A 449 13.08 -31.03 5.07
N SER A 450 13.71 -30.10 4.35
CA SER A 450 14.43 -30.39 3.11
C SER A 450 15.70 -31.21 3.39
N PRO A 451 15.92 -32.33 2.68
CA PRO A 451 17.16 -33.11 2.81
C PRO A 451 18.43 -32.32 2.46
N ARG A 452 18.32 -31.20 1.74
CA ARG A 452 19.46 -30.37 1.33
C ARG A 452 20.11 -29.61 2.48
N VAL A 453 19.36 -29.34 3.55
CA VAL A 453 19.85 -28.56 4.70
C VAL A 453 20.18 -29.43 5.91
N ALA A 454 19.89 -30.74 5.83
CA ALA A 454 20.21 -31.70 6.86
C ALA A 454 21.73 -31.79 7.06
N GLY A 455 22.20 -31.44 8.26
CA GLY A 455 23.63 -31.43 8.59
C GLY A 455 24.48 -30.44 7.77
N ALA A 456 23.88 -29.41 7.18
CA ALA A 456 24.58 -28.47 6.30
C ALA A 456 25.36 -27.36 7.04
N PHE A 457 25.07 -27.15 8.34
CA PHE A 457 25.61 -26.02 9.09
C PHE A 457 26.47 -26.47 10.27
N THR A 458 27.67 -25.91 10.42
CA THR A 458 28.52 -26.22 11.59
C THR A 458 28.05 -25.49 12.85
N LYS A 459 27.36 -24.36 12.69
CA LYS A 459 26.81 -23.56 13.78
C LYS A 459 25.34 -23.21 13.54
N VAL A 460 24.54 -23.32 14.59
CA VAL A 460 23.21 -22.71 14.65
C VAL A 460 23.18 -21.77 15.84
N VAL A 461 22.75 -20.52 15.63
CA VAL A 461 22.50 -19.55 16.70
C VAL A 461 21.08 -19.06 16.54
N MET A 462 20.24 -19.18 17.58
CA MET A 462 18.81 -18.97 17.41
C MET A 462 18.09 -18.35 18.61
N ASN A 463 17.09 -17.54 18.31
CA ASN A 463 16.04 -17.11 19.23
C ASN A 463 14.67 -17.47 18.61
N PRO A 464 14.17 -18.70 18.82
CA PRO A 464 12.93 -19.16 18.18
C PRO A 464 11.67 -18.51 18.77
N PRO A 465 10.54 -18.54 18.07
CA PRO A 465 9.26 -18.13 18.63
C PRO A 465 8.82 -19.04 19.79
N PHE A 466 8.34 -18.45 20.89
CA PHE A 466 7.99 -19.21 22.11
C PHE A 466 6.53 -19.68 22.17
N SER A 467 5.61 -19.01 21.48
CA SER A 467 4.18 -19.31 21.59
C SER A 467 3.84 -20.71 21.08
N GLN A 468 2.84 -21.33 21.72
CA GLN A 468 2.30 -22.64 21.33
C GLN A 468 3.35 -23.78 21.28
N GLY A 469 4.40 -23.69 22.10
CA GLY A 469 5.44 -24.73 22.17
C GLY A 469 6.39 -24.75 20.96
N ARG A 470 6.36 -23.73 20.11
CA ARG A 470 7.19 -23.66 18.89
C ARG A 470 8.70 -23.63 19.18
N ALA A 471 9.12 -23.15 20.34
CA ALA A 471 10.53 -23.19 20.74
C ALA A 471 11.11 -24.62 20.65
N ASN A 472 10.38 -25.63 21.14
CA ASN A 472 10.81 -27.02 21.06
C ASN A 472 10.82 -27.57 19.63
N LEU A 473 9.81 -27.21 18.83
CA LEU A 473 9.71 -27.65 17.43
C LEU A 473 10.84 -27.07 16.59
N HIS A 474 11.13 -25.77 16.76
CA HIS A 474 12.23 -25.10 16.07
C HIS A 474 13.58 -25.64 16.54
N LEU A 475 13.77 -25.88 17.84
CA LEU A 475 15.00 -26.48 18.37
C LEU A 475 15.27 -27.86 17.75
N ALA A 476 14.26 -28.73 17.68
CA ALA A 476 14.39 -30.06 17.09
C ALA A 476 14.71 -30.01 15.59
N ALA A 477 14.03 -29.14 14.84
CA ALA A 477 14.29 -28.94 13.41
C ALA A 477 15.70 -28.38 13.16
N ALA A 478 16.12 -27.41 13.97
CA ALA A 478 17.43 -26.80 13.91
C ALA A 478 18.56 -27.80 14.22
N ALA A 479 18.37 -28.68 15.21
CA ALA A 479 19.32 -29.75 15.51
C ALA A 479 19.54 -30.70 14.31
N GLY A 480 18.51 -30.93 13.49
CA GLY A 480 18.61 -31.67 12.24
C GLY A 480 19.50 -31.00 11.17
N CYS A 481 19.63 -29.67 11.22
CA CYS A 481 20.42 -28.88 10.29
C CYS A 481 21.92 -28.82 10.67
N VAL A 482 22.27 -29.14 11.92
CA VAL A 482 23.65 -29.06 12.44
C VAL A 482 24.50 -30.23 11.94
N ALA A 483 25.66 -29.99 11.35
CA ALA A 483 26.61 -31.01 10.92
C ALA A 483 27.14 -31.84 12.10
N PRO A 484 27.56 -33.11 11.90
CA PRO A 484 28.26 -33.88 12.93
C PRO A 484 29.45 -33.08 13.52
N GLY A 485 29.58 -33.04 14.84
CA GLY A 485 30.59 -32.24 15.54
C GLY A 485 30.28 -30.73 15.63
N GLY A 486 29.14 -30.29 15.07
CA GLY A 486 28.69 -28.91 15.12
C GLY A 486 28.04 -28.51 16.45
N ARG A 487 27.71 -27.23 16.58
CA ARG A 487 27.15 -26.63 17.80
C ARG A 487 25.87 -25.87 17.52
N LEU A 488 24.90 -26.00 18.42
CA LEU A 488 23.67 -25.21 18.47
C LEU A 488 23.65 -24.37 19.75
N VAL A 489 23.38 -23.08 19.61
CA VAL A 489 23.14 -22.17 20.74
C VAL A 489 21.76 -21.53 20.59
N ALA A 490 20.95 -21.61 21.65
CA ALA A 490 19.56 -21.14 21.60
C ALA A 490 19.14 -20.36 22.85
N VAL A 491 18.34 -19.31 22.65
CA VAL A 491 17.51 -18.73 23.72
C VAL A 491 16.22 -19.54 23.83
N LEU A 492 15.90 -20.05 25.01
CA LEU A 492 14.71 -20.87 25.23
C LEU A 492 13.92 -20.37 26.46
N PRO A 493 12.60 -20.63 26.53
CA PRO A 493 11.83 -20.41 27.75
C PRO A 493 12.46 -21.11 28.96
N GLY A 494 12.54 -20.43 30.10
CA GLY A 494 13.15 -20.98 31.32
C GLY A 494 12.52 -22.29 31.82
N SER A 495 11.26 -22.55 31.47
CA SER A 495 10.54 -23.81 31.77
C SER A 495 11.09 -25.04 31.03
N LEU A 496 12.01 -24.85 30.08
CA LEU A 496 12.68 -25.93 29.35
C LEU A 496 14.06 -26.29 29.92
N ARG A 497 14.60 -25.47 30.84
CA ARG A 497 15.93 -25.69 31.43
C ARG A 497 16.05 -27.09 32.04
N GLY A 498 17.14 -27.77 31.72
CA GLY A 498 17.48 -29.08 32.29
C GLY A 498 16.66 -30.25 31.74
N LYS A 499 15.77 -30.03 30.76
CA LYS A 499 15.10 -31.13 30.05
C LYS A 499 16.04 -31.74 29.01
N ASP A 500 15.91 -33.06 28.81
CA ASP A 500 16.59 -33.75 27.72
C ASP A 500 15.86 -33.51 26.39
N LEU A 501 16.13 -32.35 25.76
CA LEU A 501 15.47 -31.93 24.52
C LEU A 501 16.11 -32.51 23.26
N LEU A 502 17.40 -32.87 23.34
CA LEU A 502 18.20 -33.38 22.22
C LEU A 502 18.95 -34.64 22.67
N PRO A 503 18.29 -35.82 22.65
CA PRO A 503 18.90 -37.06 23.13
C PRO A 503 20.22 -37.37 22.42
N GLY A 504 21.25 -37.70 23.21
CA GLY A 504 22.59 -38.02 22.72
C GLY A 504 23.51 -36.82 22.46
N TRP A 505 23.02 -35.59 22.61
CA TRP A 505 23.85 -34.38 22.53
C TRP A 505 24.41 -34.01 23.91
N SER A 506 25.58 -33.35 23.92
CA SER A 506 26.11 -32.76 25.14
C SER A 506 25.48 -31.37 25.33
N MET A 507 24.72 -31.16 26.40
CA MET A 507 23.98 -29.92 26.64
C MET A 507 24.42 -29.23 27.92
N SER A 508 24.57 -27.90 27.86
CA SER A 508 24.80 -27.02 29.01
C SER A 508 23.83 -25.84 28.98
N TRP A 509 23.46 -25.37 30.17
CA TRP A 509 22.40 -24.38 30.35
C TRP A 509 22.88 -23.20 31.21
N SER A 510 22.45 -21.99 30.89
CA SER A 510 22.62 -20.84 31.78
C SER A 510 21.64 -20.89 32.96
N GLU A 511 21.88 -20.04 33.96
CA GLU A 511 20.83 -19.70 34.93
C GLU A 511 19.64 -19.00 34.25
N PRO A 512 18.40 -19.19 34.75
CA PRO A 512 17.23 -18.46 34.25
C PRO A 512 17.36 -16.96 34.45
N ARG A 513 16.92 -16.18 33.46
CA ARG A 513 17.02 -14.71 33.45
C ARG A 513 15.65 -14.10 33.19
N GLN A 514 15.34 -13.03 33.92
CA GLN A 514 14.07 -12.30 33.79
C GLN A 514 14.33 -10.88 33.28
N GLY A 515 13.40 -10.38 32.46
CA GLY A 515 13.43 -8.98 32.00
C GLY A 515 14.39 -8.70 30.84
N GLU A 516 14.99 -9.73 30.24
CA GLU A 516 15.84 -9.57 29.04
C GLU A 516 15.08 -8.93 27.87
N PHE A 517 13.81 -9.30 27.70
CA PHE A 517 12.94 -8.75 26.66
C PHE A 517 11.98 -7.73 27.27
N ALA A 518 12.22 -6.46 26.98
CA ALA A 518 11.44 -5.34 27.52
C ALA A 518 9.94 -5.50 27.23
N GLY A 519 9.10 -5.17 28.22
CA GLY A 519 7.65 -5.29 28.10
C GLY A 519 7.13 -6.74 28.14
N THR A 520 8.00 -7.73 28.42
CA THR A 520 7.59 -9.13 28.61
C THR A 520 7.86 -9.60 30.04
N GLY A 521 7.00 -10.47 30.57
CA GLY A 521 7.24 -11.19 31.82
C GLY A 521 7.99 -12.51 31.63
N VAL A 522 8.65 -12.69 30.48
CA VAL A 522 9.21 -13.99 30.08
C VAL A 522 10.54 -14.22 30.80
N THR A 523 10.66 -15.41 31.40
CA THR A 523 11.95 -15.92 31.88
C THR A 523 12.60 -16.75 30.77
N VAL A 524 13.87 -16.50 30.47
CA VAL A 524 14.64 -17.22 29.45
C VAL A 524 15.87 -17.92 30.02
N THR A 525 16.41 -18.89 29.28
CA THR A 525 17.68 -19.57 29.55
C THR A 525 18.42 -19.76 28.23
N LEU A 526 19.75 -19.80 28.29
CA LEU A 526 20.59 -20.12 27.14
C LEU A 526 20.94 -21.61 27.15
N LEU A 527 20.76 -22.27 26.01
CA LEU A 527 21.20 -23.63 25.76
C LEU A 527 22.43 -23.59 24.85
N VAL A 528 23.48 -24.32 25.22
CA VAL A 528 24.57 -24.73 24.31
C VAL A 528 24.51 -26.24 24.17
N ALA A 529 24.34 -26.73 22.95
CA ALA A 529 24.23 -28.14 22.62
C ALA A 529 25.26 -28.52 21.55
N ASP A 530 26.11 -29.50 21.86
CA ASP A 530 27.14 -30.02 20.95
C ASP A 530 26.68 -31.36 20.34
N ARG A 531 26.68 -31.43 19.00
CA ARG A 531 26.35 -32.65 18.26
C ARG A 531 27.54 -33.59 18.27
N PRO A 532 27.37 -34.90 18.55
CA PRO A 532 28.45 -35.86 18.41
C PRO A 532 29.03 -35.88 16.99
N SER A 533 30.34 -36.08 16.86
CA SER A 533 31.06 -36.11 15.57
C SER A 533 30.72 -37.31 14.68
N GLY A 534 30.04 -38.32 15.23
CA GLY A 534 29.77 -39.59 14.55
C GLY A 534 30.87 -40.62 14.73
#